data_AF-A0A9P6CGF9-F1
#
_entry.id   AF-A0A9P6CGF9-F1
#
_cell.length_a   1.000
_cell.length_b   1.000
_cell.length_c   1.000
_cell.angle_alpha   90.00
_cell.angle_beta   90.00
_cell.angle_gamma   90.00
#
_symmetry.space_group_name_H-M   'P 1'
#
loop_
_entity.id
_entity.type
_entity.pdbx_description
1 polymer ?
#
loop_
_entity_poly.entity_id
_entity_poly.type
_entity_poly.pdbx_seq_one_letter_code
_entity_poly.pdbx_strand_id
1 'polypeptide(L)' 'GIIYFSNEHFTCRIIQADGTIWFHDGITTGPLLIHYGCLTDTTNLSSCRSKYAVSAFYDHA' A
#
# COMPACT_ATOMS: atom_id res chain seq x y z
N GLY A 1 -5.08 -3.81 -4.22
CA GLY A 1 -4.09 -2.97 -3.53
C GLY A 1 -4.54 -1.51 -3.51
N ILE A 2 -3.78 -0.66 -2.84
CA ILE A 2 -4.08 0.77 -2.65
C ILE A 2 -2.90 1.60 -3.12
N ILE A 3 -3.16 2.62 -3.95
CA ILE A 3 -2.17 3.57 -4.42
C ILE A 3 -2.28 4.86 -3.61
N TYR A 4 -1.13 5.35 -3.16
CA TYR A 4 -0.96 6.64 -2.49
C TYR A 4 -0.15 7.56 -3.40
N PHE A 5 -0.63 8.79 -3.62
CA PHE A 5 0.03 9.76 -4.49
C PHE A 5 0.21 11.10 -3.80
N SER A 6 1.40 11.66 -3.93
CA SER A 6 1.74 13.02 -3.53
C SER A 6 3.08 13.39 -4.18
N ASN A 7 3.27 14.66 -4.52
CA ASN A 7 4.52 15.20 -5.07
C ASN A 7 5.08 14.37 -6.23
N GLU A 8 4.25 14.07 -7.23
CA GLU A 8 4.63 13.34 -8.46
C GLU A 8 5.19 11.92 -8.22
N HIS A 9 5.02 11.37 -7.01
CA HIS A 9 5.53 10.05 -6.64
C HIS A 9 4.42 9.17 -6.06
N PHE A 10 4.19 8.03 -6.70
CA PHE A 10 3.26 7.00 -6.25
C PHE A 10 3.96 5.95 -5.39
N THR A 11 3.30 5.53 -4.31
CA THR A 11 3.64 4.33 -3.54
C THR A 11 2.38 3.48 -3.39
N CYS A 12 2.51 2.20 -3.03
CA CYS A 12 1.33 1.37 -2.83
C CYS A 12 1.44 0.44 -1.64
N ARG A 13 0.27 0.02 -1.14
CA ARG A 13 0.12 -1.14 -0.26
C ARG A 13 -0.59 -2.25 -1.00
N ILE A 14 -0.01 -3.45 -0.97
CA ILE A 14 -0.58 -4.68 -1.49
C ILE A 14 -1.11 -5.44 -0.28
N ILE A 15 -2.38 -5.84 -0.34
CA ILE A 15 -3.06 -6.57 0.74
C ILE A 15 -3.36 -7.96 0.17
N GLN A 16 -2.82 -9.00 0.80
CA GLN A 16 -3.03 -10.39 0.44
C GLN A 16 -4.29 -10.95 1.12
N ALA A 17 -4.76 -12.12 0.65
CA ALA A 17 -5.98 -12.76 1.15
C ALA A 17 -5.90 -13.15 2.64
N ASP A 18 -4.70 -13.43 3.13
CA ASP A 18 -4.41 -13.70 4.55
C ASP A 18 -4.35 -12.43 5.41
N GLY A 19 -4.60 -11.26 4.82
CA GLY A 19 -4.50 -9.95 5.45
C GLY A 19 -3.08 -9.36 5.44
N THR A 20 -2.05 -10.07 4.99
CA THR A 20 -0.67 -9.56 4.98
C THR A 20 -0.57 -8.32 4.08
N ILE A 21 0.08 -7.28 4.59
CA ILE A 21 0.27 -5.99 3.93
C ILE A 21 1.74 -5.81 3.57
N TRP A 22 1.99 -5.57 2.29
CA TRP A 22 3.29 -5.20 1.74
C TRP A 22 3.28 -3.76 1.26
N PHE A 23 4.37 -3.03 1.48
CA PHE A 23 4.57 -1.67 0.97
C PHE A 23 5.58 -1.66 -0.16
N HIS A 24 5.27 -0.93 -1.23
CA HIS A 24 6.14 -0.76 -2.40
C HIS A 24 6.40 0.73 -2.65
N ASP A 25 7.68 1.06 -2.83
CA ASP A 25 8.17 2.37 -3.22
C ASP A 25 9.23 2.19 -4.31
N GLY A 26 8.84 2.47 -5.56
CA GLY A 26 9.72 2.27 -6.71
C GLY A 26 10.96 3.19 -6.74
N ILE A 27 11.00 4.26 -5.94
CA ILE A 27 12.17 5.14 -5.83
C ILE A 27 13.12 4.61 -4.74
N THR A 28 12.58 4.33 -3.56
CA THR A 28 13.39 3.98 -2.38
C THR A 28 13.80 2.51 -2.37
N THR A 29 12.90 1.60 -2.74
CA THR A 29 13.13 0.15 -2.65
C THR A 29 13.24 -0.54 -4.01
N GLY A 30 12.98 0.20 -5.09
CA GLY A 30 12.98 -0.34 -6.44
C GLY A 30 12.00 -1.51 -6.55
N PRO A 31 12.43 -2.73 -6.92
CA PRO A 31 11.56 -3.90 -7.03
C PRO A 31 11.22 -4.55 -5.69
N LEU A 32 11.86 -4.15 -4.58
CA LEU A 32 11.70 -4.81 -3.29
C LEU A 32 10.44 -4.33 -2.57
N LEU A 33 9.77 -5.26 -1.89
CA LEU A 33 8.64 -5.00 -1.02
C LEU A 33 9.11 -4.96 0.44
N ILE A 34 8.54 -4.03 1.22
CA ILE A 34 8.73 -3.96 2.66
C ILE A 34 7.50 -4.59 3.32
N HIS A 35 7.72 -5.58 4.20
CA HIS A 35 6.65 -6.09 5.04
C HIS A 35 6.13 -4.98 5.95
N TYR A 36 4.84 -4.65 5.83
CA TYR A 36 4.22 -3.55 6.56
C TYR A 36 3.49 -4.02 7.82
N GLY A 37 2.84 -5.19 7.76
CA GLY A 37 2.04 -5.75 8.85
C GLY A 37 0.87 -6.58 8.35
N CYS A 38 -0.14 -6.76 9.18
CA CYS A 38 -1.37 -7.47 8.82
C CYS A 38 -2.59 -6.53 8.95
N LEU A 39 -3.60 -6.76 8.12
CA LEU A 39 -4.86 -6.03 8.14
C LEU A 39 -5.63 -6.34 9.42
N THR A 40 -6.05 -5.28 10.10
CA THR A 40 -6.89 -5.30 11.30
C THR A 40 -8.02 -4.29 11.16
N ASP A 41 -9.04 -4.37 12.01
CA ASP A 41 -10.16 -3.41 12.05
C ASP A 41 -9.71 -1.96 12.28
N THR A 42 -8.52 -1.76 12.84
CA THR A 42 -7.93 -0.45 13.13
C THR A 42 -6.94 0.03 12.07
N THR A 43 -6.69 -0.76 11.03
CA THR A 43 -5.72 -0.41 10.00
C THR A 43 -6.19 0.77 9.16
N ASN A 44 -5.47 1.90 9.27
CA ASN A 44 -5.71 3.04 8.40
C ASN A 44 -5.14 2.76 6.99
N LEU A 45 -6.06 2.67 6.02
CA LEU A 45 -5.77 2.47 4.61
C LEU A 45 -5.91 3.76 3.79
N SER A 46 -6.59 4.78 4.31
CA SER A 46 -6.82 6.07 3.64
C SER A 46 -5.58 6.97 3.62
N SER A 47 -4.62 6.73 4.50
CA SER A 47 -3.31 7.39 4.47
C SER A 47 -2.15 6.45 4.80
N CYS A 48 -1.00 6.73 4.20
CA CYS A 48 0.25 6.00 4.44
C CYS A 48 1.43 6.93 4.21
N ARG A 49 2.35 7.03 5.20
CA ARG A 49 3.59 7.84 5.11
C ARG A 49 3.34 9.27 4.58
N SER A 50 2.36 9.95 5.16
CA SER A 50 1.97 11.32 4.80
C SER A 50 1.42 11.50 3.38
N LYS A 51 0.99 10.42 2.72
CA LYS A 51 0.27 10.43 1.46
C LYS A 51 -1.15 9.90 1.65
N TYR A 52 -2.10 10.44 0.90
CA TYR A 52 -3.49 9.96 0.90
C TYR A 52 -3.71 8.95 -0.22
N ALA A 53 -4.62 7.99 0.01
CA ALA A 53 -5.04 7.05 -1.00
C ALA A 53 -5.75 7.78 -2.14
N VAL A 54 -5.39 7.47 -3.38
CA VAL A 54 -6.00 8.05 -4.58
C VAL A 54 -6.73 7.02 -5.44
N SER A 55 -6.40 5.74 -5.28
CA SER A 55 -7.07 4.65 -5.98
C SER A 55 -6.95 3.36 -5.19
N ALA A 56 -7.99 2.53 -5.27
CA ALA A 56 -8.02 1.19 -4.72
C ALA A 56 -8.54 0.23 -5.80
N PHE A 57 -7.92 -0.93 -5.89
CA PHE A 57 -8.33 -2.01 -6.78
C PHE A 57 -8.39 -3.29 -5.96
N TYR A 58 -9.37 -4.13 -6.27
CA TYR A 58 -9.51 -5.45 -5.70
C TYR A 58 -9.58 -6.44 -6.86
N ASP A 59 -9.09 -7.64 -6.62
CA ASP A 59 -9.14 -8.73 -7.56
C ASP A 59 -9.77 -9.94 -6.86
N HIS A 60 -10.56 -10.70 -7.61
CA HIS A 60 -11.14 -11.96 -7.20
C HIS A 60 -10.44 -13.06 -8.02
N ALA A 61 -9.17 -13.32 -7.69
CA ALA A 61 -8.45 -14.49 -8.18
C ALA A 61 -8.68 -15.68 -7.24
#